data_AF-A0A4R7PKV7-F1
#
_entry.id   AF-A0A4R7PKV7-F1
#
_cell.length_a   1.000
_cell.length_b   1.000
_cell.length_c   1.000
_cell.angle_alpha   90.00
_cell.angle_beta   90.00
_cell.angle_gamma   90.00
#
_symmetry.space_group_name_H-M   'P 1'
#
loop_
_entity.id
_entity.type
_entity.pdbx_description
1 polymer ?
#
loop_
_entity_poly.entity_id
_entity_poly.type
_entity_poly.pdbx_seq_one_letter_code
_entity_poly.pdbx_strand_id
1 'polypeptide(L)'
;MTSNKLDIEFKEAVERINSYTGAFPADLLLRLYAYYKKATNDYSGPRSKKPIINAFKTNALFQIKSVSQDEAKRIYIDLVNNYFLYGK
;
A
#
# COMPACT_ATOMS: atom_id res chain seq x y z
N MET A 1 -12.21 0.69 16.95
CA MET A 1 -11.54 -0.59 16.62
C MET A 1 -10.34 -0.71 17.53
N THR A 2 -10.17 -1.84 18.23
CA THR A 2 -8.92 -2.11 18.97
C THR A 2 -7.77 -2.25 17.98
N SER A 3 -6.57 -1.76 18.32
CA SER A 3 -5.37 -1.82 17.47
C SER A 3 -5.19 -3.19 16.79
N ASN A 4 -5.43 -4.27 17.54
CA ASN A 4 -5.31 -5.64 17.06
C ASN A 4 -6.22 -5.99 15.88
N LYS A 5 -7.46 -5.46 15.82
CA LYS A 5 -8.38 -5.79 14.72
C LYS A 5 -7.91 -5.17 13.40
N LEU A 6 -7.47 -3.91 13.45
CA LEU A 6 -6.98 -3.19 12.27
C LEU A 6 -5.72 -3.87 11.70
N ASP A 7 -4.83 -4.35 12.57
CA ASP A 7 -3.62 -5.06 12.14
C ASP A 7 -3.93 -6.40 11.46
N ILE A 8 -4.95 -7.13 11.92
CA ILE A 8 -5.40 -8.38 11.29
C ILE A 8 -5.97 -8.08 9.91
N GLU A 9 -6.91 -7.14 9.79
CA GLU A 9 -7.52 -6.77 8.51
C GLU A 9 -6.47 -6.27 7.50
N PHE A 10 -5.47 -5.51 7.97
CA PHE A 10 -4.38 -5.04 7.12
C PHE A 10 -3.53 -6.21 6.59
N LYS A 11 -3.18 -7.18 7.43
CA LYS A 11 -2.43 -8.37 7.01
C LYS A 11 -3.22 -9.21 6.01
N GLU A 12 -4.51 -9.40 6.22
CA GLU A 12 -5.40 -10.10 5.30
C GLU A 12 -5.46 -9.40 3.94
N ALA A 13 -5.55 -8.06 3.92
CA ALA A 13 -5.52 -7.28 2.69
C ALA A 13 -4.18 -7.42 1.94
N VAL A 14 -3.05 -7.42 2.66
CA VAL A 14 -1.71 -7.65 2.08
C VAL A 14 -1.62 -9.03 1.45
N GLU A 15 -2.07 -10.06 2.17
CA GLU A 15 -2.05 -11.44 1.67
C GLU A 15 -2.93 -11.61 0.43
N ARG A 16 -4.09 -10.94 0.39
CA ARG A 16 -4.98 -10.93 -0.77
C ARG A 16 -4.33 -10.32 -2.01
N ILE A 17 -3.52 -9.27 -1.85
CA ILE A 17 -2.75 -8.68 -2.95
C ILE A 17 -1.63 -9.62 -3.40
N ASN A 18 -0.90 -10.23 -2.46
CA ASN A 18 0.23 -11.12 -2.77
C ASN A 18 -0.21 -12.44 -3.44
N SER A 19 -1.40 -12.93 -3.10
CA SER A 19 -1.96 -14.17 -3.66
C SER A 19 -2.64 -13.97 -5.03
N TYR A 20 -2.90 -12.74 -5.45
CA TYR A 20 -3.51 -12.45 -6.74
C TYR A 20 -2.51 -12.53 -7.89
N THR A 21 -2.83 -13.31 -8.92
CA THR A 21 -1.94 -13.57 -10.07
C THR A 21 -2.20 -12.70 -11.29
N GLY A 22 -3.32 -11.95 -11.31
CA GLY A 22 -3.64 -11.06 -12.42
C GLY A 22 -2.80 -9.77 -12.39
N ALA A 23 -2.74 -9.07 -13.52
CA ALA A 23 -2.07 -7.78 -13.58
C ALA A 23 -2.84 -6.74 -12.76
N PHE A 24 -2.10 -5.87 -12.07
CA PHE A 24 -2.64 -4.68 -11.42
C PHE A 24 -2.26 -3.43 -12.22
N PRO A 25 -3.11 -2.39 -12.22
CA PRO A 25 -2.72 -1.06 -12.67
C PRO A 25 -1.49 -0.55 -11.91
N ALA A 26 -0.54 0.08 -12.62
CA ALA A 26 0.70 0.57 -12.01
C ALA A 26 0.46 1.64 -10.92
N ASP A 27 -0.54 2.50 -11.11
CA ASP A 27 -0.95 3.50 -10.11
C ASP A 27 -1.38 2.86 -8.79
N LEU A 28 -2.22 1.82 -8.87
CA LEU A 28 -2.66 1.08 -7.70
C LEU A 28 -1.46 0.48 -6.95
N LEU A 29 -0.51 -0.12 -7.66
CA LEU A 29 0.70 -0.69 -7.04
C LEU A 29 1.56 0.38 -6.34
N LEU A 30 1.67 1.58 -6.92
CA LEU A 30 2.41 2.69 -6.29
C LEU A 30 1.73 3.18 -5.01
N ARG A 31 0.40 3.29 -5.02
CA ARG A 31 -0.39 3.67 -3.84
C ARG A 31 -0.29 2.60 -2.75
N LEU A 32 -0.51 1.33 -3.08
CA LEU A 32 -0.37 0.21 -2.16
C LEU A 32 1.04 0.15 -1.56
N TYR A 33 2.09 0.36 -2.37
CA TYR A 33 3.47 0.45 -1.89
C TYR A 33 3.66 1.55 -0.84
N ALA A 34 3.19 2.77 -1.11
CA ALA A 34 3.36 3.89 -0.19
C ALA A 34 2.63 3.65 1.14
N TYR A 35 1.35 3.26 1.09
CA TYR A 35 0.57 2.99 2.29
C TYR A 35 1.11 1.78 3.07
N TYR A 36 1.59 0.73 2.40
CA TYR A 36 2.24 -0.39 3.08
C TYR A 36 3.49 0.04 3.86
N LYS A 37 4.38 0.83 3.23
CA LYS A 37 5.59 1.37 3.87
C LYS A 37 5.26 2.22 5.08
N LYS A 38 4.24 3.07 4.97
CA LYS A 38 3.80 3.92 6.08
C LYS A 38 3.14 3.11 7.19
N ALA A 39 2.28 2.15 6.87
CA ALA A 39 1.60 1.25 7.81
C ALA A 39 2.58 0.37 8.61
N THR A 40 3.70 -0.02 8.00
CA THR A 40 4.74 -0.84 8.60
C THR A 40 5.88 -0.03 9.22
N ASN A 41 5.77 1.31 9.22
CA ASN A 41 6.79 2.22 9.73
C ASN A 41 8.18 2.04 9.10
N ASP A 42 8.24 1.62 7.85
CA ASP A 42 9.50 1.37 7.14
C ASP A 42 9.93 2.63 6.35
N TYR A 43 10.93 3.33 6.87
CA TYR A 43 11.51 4.54 6.28
C TYR A 43 12.65 4.29 5.29
N SER A 44 12.97 3.04 4.96
CA SER A 44 14.00 2.76 3.96
C SER A 44 13.63 3.33 2.58
N GLY A 45 14.61 3.89 1.86
CA GLY A 45 14.37 4.41 0.51
C GLY A 45 14.00 3.31 -0.50
N PRO A 46 13.32 3.65 -1.60
CA PRO A 46 13.03 2.70 -2.68
C PRO A 46 14.31 2.15 -3.31
N ARG A 47 14.34 0.83 -3.55
CA ARG A 47 15.46 0.12 -4.17
C ARG A 47 15.01 -0.61 -5.43
N SER A 48 15.07 0.08 -6.57
CA SER A 48 14.91 -0.50 -7.91
C SER A 48 16.17 -0.26 -8.74
N LYS A 49 16.46 -1.19 -9.66
CA LYS A 49 17.53 -1.03 -10.67
C LYS A 49 17.23 0.09 -11.68
N LYS A 50 15.97 0.47 -11.85
CA LYS A 50 15.54 1.53 -12.77
C LYS A 50 15.29 2.84 -11.99
N PRO A 51 16.08 3.92 -12.22
CA PRO A 51 15.91 5.18 -11.50
C PRO A 51 14.51 5.78 -11.60
N ILE A 52 13.86 5.65 -12.76
CA ILE A 52 12.49 6.14 -12.97
C ILE A 52 11.47 5.48 -12.03
N ILE A 53 11.63 4.19 -11.72
CA ILE A 53 10.74 3.48 -10.77
C ILE A 53 10.95 4.02 -9.35
N ASN A 54 12.21 4.33 -8.99
CA ASN A 54 12.50 4.94 -7.71
C ASN A 54 11.86 6.34 -7.61
N ALA A 55 11.93 7.15 -8.68
CA ALA A 55 11.29 8.46 -8.71
C ALA A 55 9.77 8.38 -8.47
N PHE A 56 9.08 7.45 -9.12
CA PHE A 56 7.64 7.23 -8.88
C PHE A 56 7.34 6.77 -7.45
N LYS A 57 8.12 5.84 -6.91
CA LYS A 57 7.99 5.39 -5.52
C LYS A 57 8.24 6.51 -4.52
N THR A 58 9.26 7.33 -4.75
CA THR A 58 9.56 8.52 -3.93
C THR A 58 8.42 9.53 -3.96
N ASN A 59 7.85 9.80 -5.15
CA ASN A 59 6.69 10.68 -5.28
C ASN A 59 5.48 10.14 -4.49
N ALA A 60 5.17 8.85 -4.63
CA ALA A 60 4.07 8.22 -3.89
C ALA A 60 4.27 8.32 -2.35
N LEU A 61 5.50 8.10 -1.86
CA LEU A 61 5.82 8.28 -0.43
C LEU A 61 5.69 9.74 0.02
N PHE A 62 6.09 10.69 -0.82
CA PHE A 62 5.98 12.12 -0.53
C PHE A 62 4.52 12.58 -0.41
N GLN A 63 3.64 12.06 -1.27
CA GLN A 63 2.21 12.38 -1.28
C GLN A 63 1.50 12.03 0.03
N ILE A 64 1.96 10.98 0.73
CA ILE A 64 1.31 10.48 1.95
C ILE A 64 2.05 10.85 3.25
N LYS A 65 2.98 11.81 3.21
CA LYS A 65 3.89 12.10 4.33
C LYS A 65 3.18 12.37 5.68
N SER A 66 2.00 13.00 5.63
CA SER A 66 1.20 13.40 6.80
C SER A 66 0.25 12.33 7.32
N VAL A 67 0.10 11.22 6.60
CA VAL A 67 -0.80 10.12 6.97
C VAL A 67 -0.26 9.41 8.22
N SER A 68 -1.10 8.99 9.15
CA SER A 68 -0.63 8.17 10.30
C SER A 68 -0.46 6.69 9.93
N GLN A 69 0.17 5.87 10.77
CA GLN A 69 0.30 4.42 10.48
C GLN A 69 -1.07 3.73 10.39
N ASP A 70 -1.98 4.03 11.33
CA ASP A 70 -3.31 3.42 11.35
C ASP A 70 -4.19 3.92 10.21
N GLU A 71 -4.07 5.19 9.84
CA GLU A 71 -4.73 5.73 8.65
C GLU A 71 -4.20 5.06 7.38
N ALA A 72 -2.89 4.83 7.28
CA ALA A 72 -2.30 4.11 6.16
C ALA A 72 -2.81 2.67 6.05
N LYS A 73 -2.99 1.96 7.18
CA LYS A 73 -3.62 0.62 7.20
C LYS A 73 -5.05 0.68 6.66
N ARG A 74 -5.87 1.62 7.15
CA ARG A 74 -7.26 1.80 6.71
C ARG A 74 -7.35 2.07 5.21
N ILE A 75 -6.57 3.03 4.72
CA ILE A 75 -6.57 3.37 3.29
C ILE A 75 -6.07 2.19 2.45
N TYR A 76 -5.06 1.44 2.91
CA TYR A 76 -4.60 0.23 2.22
C TYR A 76 -5.74 -0.79 2.09
N ILE A 77 -6.44 -1.09 3.19
CA ILE A 77 -7.59 -2.00 3.20
C ILE A 77 -8.67 -1.53 2.22
N ASP A 78 -9.01 -0.23 2.24
CA ASP A 78 -10.01 0.35 1.36
C ASP A 78 -9.61 0.24 -0.12
N LEU A 79 -8.34 0.47 -0.45
CA LEU A 79 -7.84 0.31 -1.83
C LEU A 79 -7.95 -1.12 -2.31
N VAL A 80 -7.55 -2.08 -1.48
CA VAL A 80 -7.66 -3.51 -1.80
C VAL A 80 -9.12 -3.89 -2.00
N ASN A 81 -10.01 -3.53 -1.06
CA ASN A 81 -11.42 -3.85 -1.15
C ASN A 81 -12.08 -3.22 -2.39
N ASN A 82 -11.85 -1.93 -2.64
CA ASN A 82 -12.40 -1.25 -3.80
C ASN A 82 -11.93 -1.87 -5.12
N TYR A 83 -10.65 -2.25 -5.22
CA TYR A 83 -10.14 -2.91 -6.42
C TYR A 83 -10.84 -4.24 -6.68
N PHE A 84 -11.01 -5.08 -5.66
CA PHE A 84 -11.66 -6.38 -5.84
C PHE A 84 -13.19 -6.32 -5.96
N LEU A 85 -13.82 -5.22 -5.55
CA LEU A 85 -15.26 -5.00 -5.73
C LEU A 85 -15.61 -4.41 -7.10
N TYR A 86 -14.80 -3.47 -7.60
CA TYR A 86 -15.16 -2.65 -8.78
C TYR A 86 -14.09 -2.59 -9.87
N GLY A 87 -12.83 -2.90 -9.55
CA GLY A 87 -11.69 -2.75 -10.45
C GLY A 87 -11.27 -4.05 -11.14
N LYS A 88 -12.04 -5.12 -10.95
CA LYS A 88 -11.85 -6.43 -11.57
C LYS A 88 -12.86 -6.66 -12.69
#